data_AF-A0A9K3L7J9-F1
#
_entry.id   AF-A0A9K3L7J9-F1
#
_cell.length_a   1.000
_cell.length_b   1.000
_cell.length_c   1.000
_cell.angle_alpha   90.00
_cell.angle_beta   90.00
_cell.angle_gamma   90.00
#
_symmetry.space_group_name_H-M   'P 1'
#
loop_
_entity.id
_entity.type
_entity.pdbx_description
1 polymer ?
#
loop_
_entity_poly.entity_id
_entity_poly.type
_entity_poly.pdbx_seq_one_letter_code
_entity_poly.pdbx_strand_id
1 'polypeptide(L)'
;MRNPTNWLAVSLLVALVAGSHGIAKQAYPLPSESMEVLTTDPLFASDGVHCNAALSDWSRSDQPCCFPSSRNINTDINTQGGIIFFLHIPKTGGTTLRLNLEPYDHINYIFAKNYSIYSDTAPLVEDAILSGTSNKTVLFYEIHASTAPSFYQLRHRLRRWKDIATKNGVPTFFFTLLRDPTAYAFSHFNFFHVQRRNPTFEQCNATLDNFLRLTLFNPQCHFLFQGEWAMRVQKPKNKVLTTQECHVVQDYMLQLLDWIGTTERLSNDTLPLLSRLLNLPENHTWINHKVSKTAQGVNYFGKENVTEAVLEWIKHDMSLMDTGLYQMARDRYRYDAVH
;
A
#
# COMPACT_ATOMS: atom_id res chain seq x y z
N MET A 1 -42.46 36.22 -29.51
CA MET A 1 -40.99 36.27 -29.67
C MET A 1 -40.38 35.21 -28.76
N ARG A 2 -39.57 34.32 -29.36
CA ARG A 2 -38.83 33.17 -28.78
C ARG A 2 -39.67 32.08 -28.10
N ASN A 3 -40.07 31.11 -28.92
CA ASN A 3 -40.47 29.75 -28.54
C ASN A 3 -39.24 28.90 -28.16
N PRO A 4 -39.36 27.98 -27.19
CA PRO A 4 -38.39 26.92 -26.96
C PRO A 4 -38.72 25.71 -27.84
N THR A 5 -37.76 25.23 -28.62
CA THR A 5 -37.88 24.00 -29.42
C THR A 5 -37.08 22.86 -28.81
N ASN A 6 -37.80 21.75 -28.62
CA ASN A 6 -37.42 20.37 -28.94
C ASN A 6 -36.15 19.78 -28.34
N TRP A 7 -36.33 18.92 -27.34
CA TRP A 7 -35.56 17.68 -27.25
C TRP A 7 -36.52 16.50 -27.26
N LEU A 8 -36.43 15.73 -28.35
CA LEU A 8 -37.20 14.55 -28.66
C LEU A 8 -36.73 13.36 -27.81
N ALA A 9 -37.72 12.60 -27.35
CA ALA A 9 -37.56 11.25 -26.81
C ALA A 9 -37.09 10.28 -27.91
N VAL A 10 -36.16 9.38 -27.55
CA VAL A 10 -35.92 8.14 -28.29
C VAL A 10 -36.08 6.99 -27.30
N SER A 11 -37.23 6.32 -27.41
CA SER A 11 -37.46 4.99 -26.89
C SER A 11 -36.89 3.98 -27.89
N LEU A 12 -36.06 3.04 -27.44
CA LEU A 12 -35.80 1.82 -28.20
C LEU A 12 -35.97 0.61 -27.27
N LEU A 13 -37.03 -0.15 -27.56
CA LEU A 13 -37.27 -1.50 -27.08
C LEU A 13 -36.25 -2.45 -27.71
N VAL A 14 -35.57 -3.26 -26.90
CA VAL A 14 -35.06 -4.58 -27.32
C VAL A 14 -35.38 -5.57 -26.21
N ALA A 15 -36.18 -6.58 -26.53
CA ALA A 15 -36.49 -7.71 -25.68
C ALA A 15 -35.75 -8.97 -26.15
N LEU A 16 -35.26 -9.72 -25.16
CA LEU A 16 -35.08 -11.18 -25.07
C LEU A 16 -34.25 -11.92 -26.13
N VAL A 17 -33.06 -12.39 -25.70
CA VAL A 17 -32.68 -13.81 -25.81
C VAL A 17 -32.02 -14.26 -24.51
N ALA A 18 -32.72 -15.12 -23.76
CA ALA A 18 -32.16 -15.89 -22.66
C ALA A 18 -31.36 -17.07 -23.26
N GLY A 19 -30.03 -16.98 -23.19
CA GLY A 19 -29.12 -18.06 -23.57
C GLY A 19 -28.26 -18.45 -22.38
N SER A 20 -28.71 -19.49 -21.66
CA SER A 20 -27.94 -20.18 -20.64
C SER A 20 -26.71 -20.86 -21.25
N HIS A 21 -25.55 -20.22 -21.14
CA HIS A 21 -24.25 -20.86 -21.35
C HIS A 21 -23.53 -20.95 -20.01
N GLY A 22 -23.40 -22.18 -19.53
CA GLY A 22 -22.53 -22.50 -18.41
C GLY A 22 -21.08 -22.20 -18.80
N ILE A 23 -20.57 -21.06 -18.33
CA ILE A 23 -19.14 -20.78 -18.39
C ILE A 23 -18.50 -21.60 -17.27
N ALA A 24 -17.93 -22.73 -17.65
CA ALA A 24 -16.95 -23.42 -16.82
C ALA A 24 -15.87 -22.39 -16.44
N LYS A 25 -15.74 -22.10 -15.14
CA LYS A 25 -14.62 -21.30 -14.62
C LYS A 25 -13.35 -22.06 -14.92
N GLN A 26 -12.69 -21.68 -16.01
CA GLN A 26 -11.36 -22.13 -16.35
C GLN A 26 -10.45 -21.66 -15.21
N ALA A 27 -9.98 -22.60 -14.39
CA ALA A 27 -8.94 -22.32 -13.44
C ALA A 27 -7.72 -21.87 -14.24
N TYR A 28 -7.36 -20.61 -14.14
CA TYR A 28 -6.07 -20.15 -14.64
C TYR A 28 -5.00 -21.00 -13.94
N PRO A 29 -4.20 -21.80 -14.67
CA PRO A 29 -3.03 -22.39 -14.06
C PRO A 29 -2.19 -21.23 -13.53
N LEU A 30 -1.82 -21.30 -12.25
CA LEU A 30 -0.77 -20.45 -11.72
C LEU A 30 0.39 -20.54 -12.70
N PRO A 31 0.98 -19.42 -13.16
CA PRO A 31 2.18 -19.51 -13.94
C PRO A 31 3.21 -20.21 -13.05
N SER A 32 3.51 -21.46 -13.38
CA SER A 32 4.80 -22.06 -13.07
C SER A 32 5.82 -21.45 -14.01
N GLU A 33 5.84 -20.12 -14.10
CA GLU A 33 7.03 -19.42 -14.53
C GLU A 33 7.96 -19.60 -13.35
N SER A 34 8.93 -20.50 -13.56
CA SER A 34 10.26 -20.28 -13.04
C SER A 34 10.47 -18.77 -12.97
N MET A 35 10.64 -18.24 -11.75
CA MET A 35 11.52 -17.10 -11.59
C MET A 35 12.79 -17.50 -12.34
N GLU A 36 12.92 -17.08 -13.60
CA GLU A 36 14.22 -16.82 -14.16
C GLU A 36 14.79 -15.82 -13.19
N VAL A 37 15.54 -16.40 -12.28
CA VAL A 37 16.39 -15.68 -11.38
C VAL A 37 17.21 -14.82 -12.33
N LEU A 38 17.04 -13.50 -12.23
CA LEU A 38 18.05 -12.54 -12.66
C LEU A 38 19.29 -12.76 -11.78
N THR A 39 19.88 -13.95 -11.87
CA THR A 39 21.21 -14.32 -11.40
C THR A 39 22.07 -14.29 -12.64
N THR A 40 22.48 -13.10 -13.03
CA THR A 40 23.83 -12.79 -13.54
C THR A 40 23.88 -11.30 -13.87
N ASP A 41 23.81 -10.44 -12.85
CA ASP A 41 24.52 -9.17 -12.92
C ASP A 41 25.77 -9.32 -12.03
N PRO A 42 26.96 -9.58 -12.61
CA PRO A 42 28.20 -9.66 -11.87
C PRO A 42 28.79 -8.24 -11.76
N LEU A 43 28.09 -7.33 -11.09
CA LEU A 43 28.60 -5.99 -10.78
C LEU A 43 27.92 -5.52 -9.49
N PHE A 44 28.68 -4.89 -8.60
CA PHE A 44 28.34 -4.47 -7.23
C PHE A 44 28.64 -5.48 -6.11
N ALA A 45 29.93 -5.75 -5.91
CA ALA A 45 30.47 -5.69 -4.56
C ALA A 45 30.50 -4.20 -4.15
N SER A 46 29.47 -3.72 -3.45
CA SER A 46 29.56 -2.45 -2.74
C SER A 46 29.80 -2.73 -1.26
N ASP A 47 30.85 -2.15 -0.72
CA ASP A 47 31.21 -2.12 0.70
C ASP A 47 30.16 -1.40 1.55
N GLY A 48 28.97 -1.99 1.65
CA GLY A 48 27.94 -1.54 2.56
C GLY A 48 28.40 -1.83 3.98
N VAL A 49 28.65 -0.77 4.75
CA VAL A 49 28.82 -0.83 6.21
C VAL A 49 27.56 -1.45 6.80
N HIS A 50 27.54 -2.78 6.93
CA HIS A 50 26.52 -3.50 7.64
C HIS A 50 26.66 -3.11 9.12
N CYS A 51 25.71 -2.30 9.61
CA CYS A 51 25.48 -2.16 11.05
C CYS A 51 24.95 -3.50 11.56
N ASN A 52 25.85 -4.44 11.86
CA ASN A 52 25.54 -5.71 12.51
C ASN A 52 25.20 -5.43 13.99
N ALA A 53 24.01 -4.91 14.25
CA ALA A 53 23.42 -5.00 15.57
C ALA A 53 22.90 -6.42 15.76
N ALA A 54 23.47 -7.16 16.71
CA ALA A 54 23.04 -8.51 17.04
C ALA A 54 21.55 -8.52 17.42
N LEU A 55 20.78 -9.37 16.72
CA LEU A 55 19.32 -9.43 16.68
C LEU A 55 18.61 -9.88 17.98
N SER A 56 19.30 -10.06 19.11
CA SER A 56 18.71 -10.72 20.28
C SER A 56 18.28 -9.80 21.42
N ASP A 57 18.49 -8.48 21.36
CA ASP A 57 18.09 -7.62 22.47
C ASP A 57 17.73 -6.18 22.04
N TRP A 58 16.53 -6.01 21.48
CA TRP A 58 15.97 -4.69 21.16
C TRP A 58 15.63 -3.85 22.42
N SER A 59 15.83 -4.39 23.63
CA SER A 59 15.49 -3.69 24.88
C SER A 59 16.61 -2.80 25.44
N ARG A 60 17.84 -2.83 24.88
CA ARG A 60 19.02 -2.18 25.51
C ARG A 60 20.04 -1.48 24.60
N SER A 61 19.72 -1.21 23.33
CA SER A 61 20.67 -0.53 22.43
C SER A 61 20.47 0.99 22.42
N ASP A 62 21.08 1.70 23.38
CA ASP A 62 21.16 3.16 23.43
C ASP A 62 22.17 3.78 22.42
N GLN A 63 22.69 3.02 21.46
CA GLN A 63 23.46 3.60 20.36
C GLN A 63 22.54 4.08 19.23
N PRO A 64 22.47 5.40 18.97
CA PRO A 64 21.69 5.92 17.85
C PRO A 64 22.45 5.57 16.57
N CYS A 65 22.06 4.46 15.93
CA CYS A 65 22.36 4.28 14.52
C CYS A 65 21.93 5.57 13.82
N CYS A 66 22.86 6.23 13.11
CA CYS A 66 22.63 7.46 12.35
C CYS A 66 21.64 7.21 11.21
N PHE A 67 20.39 7.04 11.57
CA PHE A 67 19.30 6.98 10.64
C PHE A 67 19.10 8.38 10.08
N PRO A 68 18.86 8.52 8.77
CA PRO A 68 18.47 9.81 8.22
C PRO A 68 17.24 10.27 9.00
N SER A 69 17.40 11.34 9.77
CA SER A 69 16.25 11.94 10.43
C SER A 69 15.23 12.30 9.36
N SER A 70 13.94 12.24 9.67
CA SER A 70 12.85 12.71 8.80
C SER A 70 13.02 14.16 8.31
N ARG A 71 14.09 14.86 8.71
CA ARG A 71 14.41 16.24 8.33
C ARG A 71 15.04 16.40 6.94
N ASN A 72 15.53 15.33 6.31
CA ASN A 72 16.13 15.41 4.98
C ASN A 72 15.19 14.89 3.88
N ILE A 73 13.91 15.24 3.95
CA ILE A 73 13.00 14.95 2.85
C ILE A 73 13.35 15.91 1.71
N ASN A 74 13.72 15.35 0.56
CA ASN A 74 14.02 16.14 -0.62
C ASN A 74 12.75 16.84 -1.12
N THR A 75 12.67 18.15 -0.89
CA THR A 75 11.53 18.96 -1.34
C THR A 75 11.61 19.37 -2.81
N ASP A 76 12.70 19.08 -3.51
CA ASP A 76 12.92 19.49 -4.91
C ASP A 76 11.84 18.98 -5.87
N ILE A 77 11.11 17.93 -5.48
CA ILE A 77 9.92 17.44 -6.21
C ILE A 77 8.95 18.59 -6.53
N ASN A 78 8.79 19.55 -5.61
CA ASN A 78 7.85 20.66 -5.76
C ASN A 78 8.24 21.68 -6.85
N THR A 79 9.52 21.73 -7.24
CA THR A 79 10.07 22.76 -8.13
C THR A 79 10.57 22.19 -9.44
N GLN A 80 11.02 20.93 -9.43
CA GLN A 80 11.63 20.25 -10.57
C GLN A 80 10.73 19.16 -11.15
N GLY A 81 9.64 18.80 -10.45
CA GLY A 81 8.94 17.54 -10.70
C GLY A 81 9.74 16.36 -10.13
N GLY A 82 9.32 15.14 -10.46
CA GLY A 82 9.99 13.94 -9.99
C GLY A 82 9.05 12.76 -9.84
N ILE A 83 9.45 11.79 -9.03
CA ILE A 83 8.73 10.52 -8.92
C ILE A 83 8.34 10.28 -7.48
N ILE A 84 7.05 10.07 -7.25
CA ILE A 84 6.54 9.60 -5.98
C ILE A 84 6.09 8.15 -6.15
N PHE A 85 6.71 7.26 -5.37
CA PHE A 85 6.34 5.85 -5.32
C PHE A 85 5.52 5.58 -4.07
N PHE A 86 4.34 4.98 -4.24
CA PHE A 86 3.49 4.56 -3.14
C PHE A 86 3.20 3.06 -3.21
N LEU A 87 3.75 2.30 -2.26
CA LEU A 87 3.29 0.93 -2.04
C LEU A 87 2.03 0.95 -1.16
N HIS A 88 0.89 0.63 -1.75
CA HIS A 88 -0.40 0.65 -1.07
C HIS A 88 -0.72 -0.72 -0.44
N ILE A 89 -0.62 -0.79 0.89
CA ILE A 89 -1.16 -1.89 1.69
C ILE A 89 -2.69 -1.74 1.77
N PRO A 90 -3.50 -2.76 1.47
CA PRO A 90 -4.95 -2.67 1.52
C PRO A 90 -5.43 -2.11 2.87
N LYS A 91 -6.43 -1.22 2.83
CA LYS A 91 -7.08 -0.67 4.04
C LYS A 91 -6.20 0.27 4.89
N THR A 92 -5.12 0.80 4.35
CA THR A 92 -4.28 1.80 5.04
C THR A 92 -4.46 3.24 4.54
N GLY A 93 -5.49 3.49 3.72
CA GLY A 93 -5.88 4.85 3.31
C GLY A 93 -5.52 5.23 1.87
N GLY A 94 -5.02 4.33 1.04
CA GLY A 94 -4.65 4.67 -0.34
C GLY A 94 -5.80 5.14 -1.23
N THR A 95 -7.04 4.72 -0.97
CA THR A 95 -8.21 5.29 -1.66
C THR A 95 -8.37 6.80 -1.39
N THR A 96 -8.08 7.24 -0.16
CA THR A 96 -8.10 8.67 0.18
C THR A 96 -7.03 9.42 -0.60
N LEU A 97 -5.81 8.89 -0.67
CA LEU A 97 -4.73 9.51 -1.45
C LEU A 97 -5.10 9.64 -2.92
N ARG A 98 -5.44 8.52 -3.55
CA ARG A 98 -5.74 8.46 -4.99
C ARG A 98 -6.84 9.43 -5.41
N LEU A 99 -7.98 9.42 -4.72
CA LEU A 99 -9.12 10.27 -5.10
C LEU A 99 -8.86 11.78 -4.90
N ASN A 100 -7.93 12.14 -4.01
CA ASN A 100 -7.55 13.54 -3.82
C ASN A 100 -6.42 13.98 -4.76
N LEU A 101 -5.64 13.06 -5.32
CA LEU A 101 -4.46 13.37 -6.14
C LEU A 101 -4.69 13.21 -7.65
N GLU A 102 -5.51 12.24 -8.08
CA GLU A 102 -5.85 12.04 -9.50
C GLU A 102 -6.39 13.29 -10.23
N PRO A 103 -7.14 14.21 -9.59
CA PRO A 103 -7.68 15.39 -10.29
C PRO A 103 -6.67 16.48 -10.65
N TYR A 104 -5.41 16.39 -10.22
CA TYR A 104 -4.42 17.44 -10.43
C TYR A 104 -3.63 17.25 -11.74
N ASP A 105 -3.74 18.20 -12.67
CA ASP A 105 -3.13 18.09 -14.00
C ASP A 105 -1.60 17.99 -13.99
N HIS A 106 -0.92 18.52 -12.96
CA HIS A 106 0.54 18.42 -12.83
C HIS A 106 1.01 17.09 -12.20
N ILE A 107 0.07 16.23 -11.82
CA ILE A 107 0.32 14.91 -11.25
C ILE A 107 -0.10 13.84 -12.27
N ASN A 108 0.88 13.21 -12.91
CA ASN A 108 0.63 12.01 -13.72
C ASN A 108 0.45 10.82 -12.79
N TYR A 109 -0.80 10.47 -12.50
CA TYR A 109 -1.13 9.38 -11.57
C TYR A 109 -1.24 8.04 -12.31
N ILE A 110 -0.44 7.06 -11.90
CA ILE A 110 -0.51 5.69 -12.41
C ILE A 110 -0.88 4.72 -11.28
N PHE A 111 -1.98 4.01 -11.46
CA PHE A 111 -2.48 3.01 -10.50
C PHE A 111 -2.25 1.57 -10.99
N ALA A 112 -1.12 0.97 -10.59
CA ALA A 112 -0.76 -0.41 -10.88
C ALA A 112 -1.48 -1.40 -9.95
N LYS A 113 -2.77 -1.64 -10.26
CA LYS A 113 -3.68 -2.46 -9.43
C LYS A 113 -3.47 -3.98 -9.49
N ASN A 114 -2.65 -4.48 -10.42
CA ASN A 114 -2.37 -5.90 -10.63
C ASN A 114 -1.02 -6.09 -11.37
N TYR A 115 -0.56 -7.33 -11.49
CA TYR A 115 0.74 -7.66 -12.11
C TYR A 115 0.85 -7.18 -13.55
N SER A 116 -0.19 -7.37 -14.38
CA SER A 116 -0.17 -6.97 -15.79
C SER A 116 0.08 -5.46 -15.91
N ILE A 117 -0.73 -4.65 -15.21
CA ILE A 117 -0.58 -3.20 -15.26
C ILE A 117 0.76 -2.78 -14.67
N TYR A 118 1.21 -3.42 -13.59
CA TYR A 118 2.56 -3.19 -13.06
C TYR A 118 3.64 -3.45 -14.11
N SER A 119 3.59 -4.60 -14.79
CA SER A 119 4.54 -4.98 -15.83
C SER A 119 4.56 -3.97 -16.98
N ASP A 120 3.39 -3.49 -17.39
CA ASP A 120 3.24 -2.53 -18.49
C ASP A 120 3.71 -1.12 -18.11
N THR A 121 3.59 -0.75 -16.83
CA THR A 121 3.82 0.64 -16.37
C THR A 121 5.14 0.84 -15.63
N ALA A 122 5.77 -0.20 -15.10
CA ALA A 122 7.07 -0.09 -14.44
C ALA A 122 8.17 0.47 -15.37
N PRO A 123 8.23 0.12 -16.68
CA PRO A 123 9.16 0.75 -17.61
C PRO A 123 8.97 2.27 -17.73
N LEU A 124 7.74 2.78 -17.61
CA LEU A 124 7.48 4.23 -17.65
C LEU A 124 8.12 4.97 -16.48
N VAL A 125 8.22 4.32 -15.31
CA VAL A 125 8.96 4.86 -14.16
C VAL A 125 10.45 4.90 -14.47
N GLU A 126 10.98 3.85 -15.10
CA GLU A 126 12.40 3.78 -15.50
C GLU A 126 12.74 4.86 -16.53
N ASP A 127 11.88 5.07 -17.51
CA ASP A 127 12.02 6.13 -18.50
C ASP A 127 12.00 7.52 -17.85
N ALA A 128 11.10 7.76 -16.88
CA ALA A 128 11.04 9.01 -16.13
C ALA A 128 12.29 9.22 -15.25
N ILE A 129 12.89 8.15 -14.71
CA ILE A 129 14.15 8.21 -13.95
C ILE A 129 15.34 8.53 -14.87
N LEU A 130 15.32 8.04 -16.10
CA LEU A 130 16.41 8.22 -17.06
C LEU A 130 16.37 9.57 -17.76
N SER A 131 15.17 10.03 -18.13
CA SER A 131 14.97 11.25 -18.92
C SER A 131 14.54 12.46 -18.09
N GLY A 132 14.21 12.25 -16.81
CA GLY A 132 13.53 13.24 -15.98
C GLY A 132 12.05 13.34 -16.30
N THR A 133 11.34 14.18 -15.55
CA THR A 133 9.92 14.47 -15.79
C THR A 133 9.77 15.72 -16.65
N SER A 134 8.89 15.68 -17.65
CA SER A 134 8.61 16.85 -18.49
C SER A 134 7.84 17.93 -17.71
N ASN A 135 8.06 19.20 -18.03
CA ASN A 135 7.27 20.34 -17.54
C ASN A 135 7.09 20.40 -16.01
N LYS A 136 8.06 19.93 -15.21
CA LYS A 136 7.98 19.89 -13.74
C LYS A 136 6.78 19.08 -13.22
N THR A 137 6.32 18.11 -14.00
CA THR A 137 5.24 17.19 -13.60
C THR A 137 5.75 16.18 -12.58
N VAL A 138 4.85 15.68 -11.74
CA VAL A 138 5.16 14.58 -10.81
C VAL A 138 4.54 13.29 -11.33
N LEU A 139 5.35 12.25 -11.49
CA LEU A 139 4.85 10.90 -11.71
C LEU A 139 4.52 10.27 -10.36
N PHE A 140 3.23 10.12 -10.06
CA PHE A 140 2.77 9.44 -8.86
C PHE A 140 2.43 7.98 -9.20
N TYR A 141 3.32 7.07 -8.82
CA TYR A 141 3.22 5.64 -9.12
C TYR A 141 2.74 4.85 -7.89
N GLU A 142 1.47 4.44 -7.91
CA GLU A 142 0.87 3.60 -6.87
C GLU A 142 0.85 2.13 -7.28
N ILE A 143 1.46 1.26 -6.49
CA ILE A 143 1.28 -0.20 -6.60
C ILE A 143 0.30 -0.65 -5.52
N HIS A 144 -0.79 -1.29 -5.93
CA HIS A 144 -1.72 -1.99 -5.04
C HIS A 144 -1.66 -3.49 -5.31
N ALA A 145 -1.20 -4.25 -4.32
CA ALA A 145 -0.66 -5.59 -4.56
C ALA A 145 -1.69 -6.72 -4.67
N SER A 146 -2.74 -6.58 -5.48
CA SER A 146 -3.69 -7.65 -5.81
C SER A 146 -2.96 -8.91 -6.30
N THR A 147 -2.32 -8.77 -7.45
CA THR A 147 -1.34 -9.73 -7.99
C THR A 147 0.00 -9.05 -8.27
N ALA A 148 0.11 -7.73 -8.03
CA ALA A 148 1.36 -7.02 -8.19
C ALA A 148 2.40 -7.50 -7.15
N PRO A 149 3.70 -7.29 -7.40
CA PRO A 149 4.74 -7.81 -6.53
C PRO A 149 4.69 -7.23 -5.10
N SER A 150 5.12 -8.02 -4.13
CA SER A 150 5.30 -7.58 -2.74
C SER A 150 6.44 -6.57 -2.62
N PHE A 151 6.51 -5.84 -1.50
CA PHE A 151 7.65 -4.95 -1.22
C PHE A 151 8.98 -5.70 -1.30
N TYR A 152 9.04 -6.89 -0.70
CA TYR A 152 10.23 -7.71 -0.72
C TYR A 152 10.63 -8.07 -2.15
N GLN A 153 9.68 -8.44 -3.02
CA GLN A 153 9.98 -8.71 -4.44
C GLN A 153 10.46 -7.46 -5.19
N LEU A 154 9.98 -6.27 -4.83
CA LEU A 154 10.36 -4.99 -5.45
C LEU A 154 11.73 -4.46 -5.00
N ARG A 155 12.28 -4.93 -3.88
CA ARG A 155 13.46 -4.33 -3.21
C ARG A 155 14.65 -4.02 -4.15
N HIS A 156 14.98 -4.92 -5.06
CA HIS A 156 16.12 -4.73 -5.98
C HIS A 156 15.82 -3.66 -7.03
N ARG A 157 14.59 -3.63 -7.56
CA ARG A 157 14.15 -2.62 -8.51
C ARG A 157 14.05 -1.24 -7.86
N LEU A 158 13.50 -1.16 -6.65
CA LEU A 158 13.42 0.10 -5.89
C LEU A 158 14.80 0.67 -5.59
N ARG A 159 15.76 -0.16 -5.16
CA ARG A 159 17.15 0.28 -4.96
C ARG A 159 17.73 0.85 -6.25
N ARG A 160 17.64 0.08 -7.34
CA ARG A 160 18.10 0.51 -8.67
C ARG A 160 17.45 1.83 -9.10
N TRP A 161 16.15 2.00 -8.87
CA TRP A 161 15.44 3.24 -9.18
C TRP A 161 16.00 4.43 -8.40
N LYS A 162 16.22 4.30 -7.08
CA LYS A 162 16.83 5.37 -6.27
C LYS A 162 18.26 5.71 -6.73
N ASP A 163 19.06 4.69 -7.02
CA ASP A 163 20.46 4.88 -7.44
C ASP A 163 20.55 5.63 -8.77
N ILE A 164 19.76 5.20 -9.76
CA ILE A 164 19.74 5.83 -11.09
C ILE A 164 19.14 7.24 -11.00
N ALA A 165 18.05 7.43 -10.23
CA ALA A 165 17.44 8.75 -10.06
C ALA A 165 18.41 9.73 -9.41
N THR A 166 19.13 9.30 -8.37
CA THR A 166 20.19 10.10 -7.73
C THR A 166 21.28 10.48 -8.73
N LYS A 167 21.74 9.51 -9.53
CA LYS A 167 22.76 9.75 -10.57
C LYS A 167 22.30 10.76 -11.64
N ASN A 168 21.02 10.75 -11.99
CA ASN A 168 20.45 11.64 -13.00
C ASN A 168 19.87 12.93 -12.42
N GLY A 169 19.97 13.16 -11.11
CA GLY A 169 19.40 14.34 -10.46
C GLY A 169 17.86 14.39 -10.52
N VAL A 170 17.18 13.25 -10.60
CA VAL A 170 15.72 13.16 -10.58
C VAL A 170 15.24 13.00 -9.14
N PRO A 171 14.47 13.95 -8.60
CA PRO A 171 13.93 13.83 -7.24
C PRO A 171 12.99 12.62 -7.11
N THR A 172 13.16 11.85 -6.04
CA THR A 172 12.30 10.70 -5.72
C THR A 172 11.81 10.74 -4.28
N PHE A 173 10.60 10.22 -4.05
CA PHE A 173 10.04 10.04 -2.72
C PHE A 173 9.23 8.75 -2.64
N PHE A 174 9.76 7.77 -1.90
CA PHE A 174 9.22 6.42 -1.81
C PHE A 174 8.57 6.24 -0.44
N PHE A 175 7.29 5.87 -0.41
CA PHE A 175 6.59 5.73 0.85
C PHE A 175 5.55 4.61 0.87
N THR A 176 5.11 4.29 2.08
CA THR A 176 3.97 3.41 2.33
C THR A 176 3.18 3.89 3.54
N LEU A 177 2.03 3.24 3.78
CA LEU A 177 1.17 3.48 4.93
C LEU A 177 0.91 2.15 5.64
N LEU A 178 1.16 2.14 6.95
CA LEU A 178 0.76 1.09 7.88
C LEU A 178 -0.53 1.49 8.59
N ARG A 179 -1.08 0.56 9.36
CA ARG A 179 -2.23 0.78 10.24
C ARG A 179 -2.05 0.09 11.56
N ASP A 180 -2.65 0.64 12.62
CA ASP A 180 -2.74 -0.03 13.92
C ASP A 180 -3.21 -1.47 13.71
N PRO A 181 -2.45 -2.50 14.16
CA PRO A 181 -2.75 -3.89 13.80
C PRO A 181 -4.14 -4.34 14.24
N THR A 182 -4.59 -3.89 15.41
CA THR A 182 -5.96 -4.15 15.88
C THR A 182 -6.99 -3.50 14.96
N ALA A 183 -6.85 -2.20 14.64
CA ALA A 183 -7.75 -1.51 13.71
C ALA A 183 -7.71 -2.11 12.29
N TYR A 184 -6.55 -2.61 11.86
CA TYR A 184 -6.39 -3.31 10.59
C TYR A 184 -7.19 -4.61 10.57
N ALA A 185 -7.08 -5.44 11.60
CA ALA A 185 -7.81 -6.71 11.70
C ALA A 185 -9.33 -6.52 11.50
N PHE A 186 -9.95 -5.59 12.22
CA PHE A 186 -11.37 -5.25 12.02
C PHE A 186 -11.65 -4.73 10.61
N SER A 187 -10.81 -3.84 10.10
CA SER A 187 -11.04 -3.26 8.77
C SER A 187 -10.88 -4.27 7.65
N HIS A 188 -9.96 -5.21 7.77
CA HIS A 188 -9.75 -6.30 6.83
C HIS A 188 -10.94 -7.26 6.88
N PHE A 189 -11.33 -7.72 8.08
CA PHE A 189 -12.47 -8.61 8.26
C PHE A 189 -13.75 -8.04 7.64
N ASN A 190 -14.12 -6.81 8.00
CA ASN A 190 -15.32 -6.19 7.47
C ASN A 190 -15.26 -6.01 5.95
N PHE A 191 -14.11 -5.68 5.39
CA PHE A 191 -14.00 -5.41 3.95
C PHE A 191 -14.02 -6.67 3.10
N PHE A 192 -13.34 -7.73 3.53
CA PHE A 192 -13.16 -8.93 2.72
C PHE A 192 -14.20 -10.02 3.01
N HIS A 193 -14.69 -10.11 4.24
CA HIS A 193 -15.58 -11.20 4.65
C HIS A 193 -17.03 -10.79 4.89
N VAL A 194 -17.28 -9.52 5.23
CA VAL A 194 -18.64 -9.03 5.55
C VAL A 194 -19.21 -8.22 4.37
N GLN A 195 -18.45 -7.28 3.82
CA GLN A 195 -18.81 -6.56 2.61
C GLN A 195 -18.62 -7.51 1.43
N ARG A 196 -19.72 -7.97 0.83
CA ARG A 196 -19.78 -8.92 -0.30
C ARG A 196 -19.22 -8.36 -1.63
N ARG A 197 -18.02 -7.78 -1.59
CA ARG A 197 -17.36 -7.08 -2.70
C ARG A 197 -16.40 -7.96 -3.47
N ASN A 198 -15.79 -8.96 -2.83
CA ASN A 198 -14.83 -9.83 -3.47
C ASN A 198 -15.21 -11.31 -3.31
N PRO A 199 -15.64 -12.00 -4.40
CA PRO A 199 -16.06 -13.39 -4.34
C PRO A 199 -14.92 -14.37 -4.05
N THR A 200 -13.66 -13.94 -4.02
CA THR A 200 -12.53 -14.81 -3.68
C THR A 200 -12.39 -15.08 -2.18
N PHE A 201 -13.05 -14.27 -1.35
CA PHE A 201 -13.04 -14.43 0.11
C PHE A 201 -14.32 -15.11 0.57
N GLU A 202 -14.20 -15.94 1.62
CA GLU A 202 -15.35 -16.50 2.30
C GLU A 202 -16.24 -15.38 2.84
N GLN A 203 -17.52 -15.41 2.46
CA GLN A 203 -18.52 -14.44 2.91
C GLN A 203 -19.21 -14.96 4.18
N CYS A 204 -19.29 -14.12 5.21
CA CYS A 204 -19.83 -14.52 6.50
C CYS A 204 -20.64 -13.40 7.17
N ASN A 205 -21.33 -13.74 8.26
CA ASN A 205 -21.97 -12.76 9.12
C ASN A 205 -20.94 -12.16 10.09
N ALA A 206 -21.13 -10.89 10.44
CA ALA A 206 -20.34 -10.16 11.42
C ALA A 206 -20.55 -10.68 12.86
N THR A 207 -19.92 -11.81 13.18
CA THR A 207 -19.95 -12.43 14.52
C THR A 207 -18.54 -12.59 15.07
N LEU A 208 -18.42 -12.69 16.40
CA LEU A 208 -17.12 -12.91 17.07
C LEU A 208 -16.44 -14.19 16.58
N ASP A 209 -17.19 -15.29 16.47
CA ASP A 209 -16.67 -16.57 16.00
C ASP A 209 -16.08 -16.47 14.58
N ASN A 210 -16.81 -15.86 13.64
CA ASN A 210 -16.31 -15.64 12.29
C ASN A 210 -15.10 -14.70 12.28
N PHE A 211 -15.10 -13.66 13.10
CA PHE A 211 -13.97 -12.75 13.20
C PHE A 211 -12.70 -13.46 13.68
N LEU A 212 -12.77 -14.23 14.75
CA LEU A 212 -11.64 -15.00 15.29
C LEU A 212 -11.14 -16.07 14.32
N ARG A 213 -12.04 -16.71 13.58
CA ARG A 213 -11.68 -17.73 12.59
C ARG A 213 -11.04 -17.16 11.32
N LEU A 214 -11.50 -15.99 10.87
CA LEU A 214 -11.15 -15.44 9.55
C LEU A 214 -10.10 -14.32 9.63
N THR A 215 -9.76 -13.84 10.83
CA THR A 215 -8.67 -12.88 11.01
C THR A 215 -7.30 -13.52 10.70
N LEU A 216 -6.37 -12.71 10.21
CA LEU A 216 -5.06 -13.17 9.75
C LEU A 216 -3.98 -12.85 10.80
N PHE A 217 -3.00 -13.73 10.93
CA PHE A 217 -1.80 -13.48 11.73
C PHE A 217 -0.85 -12.58 10.94
N ASN A 218 -0.39 -11.49 11.56
CA ASN A 218 0.57 -10.53 11.00
C ASN A 218 0.35 -10.17 9.51
N PRO A 219 -0.87 -9.75 9.11
CA PRO A 219 -1.22 -9.55 7.72
C PRO A 219 -0.37 -8.48 7.01
N GLN A 220 0.09 -7.44 7.71
CA GLN A 220 0.89 -6.39 7.08
C GLN A 220 2.30 -6.89 6.75
N CYS A 221 2.97 -7.59 7.66
CA CYS A 221 4.23 -8.28 7.38
C CYS A 221 4.07 -9.30 6.25
N HIS A 222 2.99 -10.10 6.27
CA HIS A 222 2.69 -11.07 5.20
C HIS A 222 2.54 -10.38 3.84
N PHE A 223 1.79 -9.28 3.78
CA PHE A 223 1.61 -8.51 2.57
C PHE A 223 2.94 -7.95 2.04
N LEU A 224 3.77 -7.39 2.92
CA LEU A 224 5.04 -6.81 2.50
C LEU A 224 6.05 -7.86 2.03
N PHE A 225 6.05 -9.05 2.63
CA PHE A 225 6.96 -10.13 2.24
C PHE A 225 6.46 -10.91 1.02
N GLN A 226 5.19 -11.34 1.04
CA GLN A 226 4.62 -12.28 0.07
C GLN A 226 3.64 -11.60 -0.90
N GLY A 227 2.96 -10.52 -0.51
CA GLY A 227 1.93 -9.84 -1.32
C GLY A 227 0.50 -10.19 -0.87
N GLU A 228 -0.53 -9.67 -1.56
CA GLU A 228 -1.93 -9.90 -1.15
C GLU A 228 -2.37 -11.35 -1.29
N TRP A 229 -1.75 -12.15 -2.16
CA TRP A 229 -2.11 -13.57 -2.30
C TRP A 229 -1.98 -14.33 -0.98
N ALA A 230 -1.01 -13.97 -0.13
CA ALA A 230 -0.82 -14.56 1.19
C ALA A 230 -1.97 -14.22 2.15
N MET A 231 -2.67 -13.10 1.92
CA MET A 231 -3.84 -12.69 2.69
C MET A 231 -5.16 -13.30 2.17
N ARG A 232 -5.20 -13.76 0.90
CA ARG A 232 -6.42 -14.30 0.27
C ARG A 232 -6.71 -15.74 0.63
N VAL A 233 -5.67 -16.53 0.87
CA VAL A 233 -5.79 -17.99 0.91
C VAL A 233 -5.75 -18.45 2.36
N GLN A 234 -6.93 -18.68 2.95
CA GLN A 234 -7.07 -19.33 4.28
C GLN A 234 -6.79 -20.84 4.22
N LYS A 235 -5.92 -21.29 3.30
CA LYS A 235 -5.57 -22.70 3.25
C LYS A 235 -4.56 -22.98 4.36
N PRO A 236 -4.67 -24.11 5.07
CA PRO A 236 -3.69 -24.57 6.06
C PRO A 236 -2.29 -24.84 5.48
N LYS A 237 -2.05 -24.56 4.19
CA LYS A 237 -0.80 -24.80 3.46
C LYS A 237 0.04 -23.54 3.24
N ASN A 238 -0.41 -22.37 3.67
CA ASN A 238 0.45 -21.19 3.55
C ASN A 238 1.59 -21.29 4.55
N LYS A 239 2.82 -21.08 4.05
CA LYS A 239 3.99 -20.94 4.89
C LYS A 239 3.73 -19.80 5.87
N VAL A 240 3.73 -20.14 7.16
CA VAL A 240 3.67 -19.16 8.25
C VAL A 240 4.88 -18.24 8.10
N LEU A 241 4.64 -16.93 8.03
CA LEU A 241 5.72 -15.96 8.00
C LEU A 241 6.52 -16.06 9.29
N THR A 242 7.83 -16.18 9.16
CA THR A 242 8.74 -16.20 10.31
C THR A 242 9.06 -14.78 10.76
N THR A 243 9.43 -14.62 12.04
CA THR A 243 9.91 -13.35 12.60
C THR A 243 11.08 -12.78 11.80
N GLN A 244 12.01 -13.65 11.37
CA GLN A 244 13.15 -13.23 10.56
C GLN A 244 12.71 -12.66 9.21
N GLU A 245 11.70 -13.23 8.56
CA GLU A 245 11.20 -12.70 7.29
C GLU A 245 10.55 -11.32 7.47
N CYS A 246 9.81 -11.06 8.56
CA CYS A 246 9.31 -9.71 8.82
C CYS A 246 10.45 -8.72 9.16
N HIS A 247 11.46 -9.13 9.93
CA HIS A 247 12.63 -8.28 10.19
C HIS A 247 13.37 -7.90 8.91
N VAL A 248 13.58 -8.85 8.00
CA VAL A 248 14.21 -8.58 6.70
C VAL A 248 13.43 -7.53 5.90
N VAL A 249 12.09 -7.62 5.88
CA VAL A 249 11.24 -6.61 5.25
C VAL A 249 11.42 -5.25 5.92
N GLN A 250 11.39 -5.21 7.25
CA GLN A 250 11.55 -4.00 8.02
C GLN A 250 12.89 -3.31 7.70
N ASP A 251 13.99 -4.06 7.64
CA ASP A 251 15.31 -3.54 7.28
C ASP A 251 15.31 -2.93 5.88
N TYR A 252 14.71 -3.59 4.90
CA TYR A 252 14.58 -3.03 3.55
C TYR A 252 13.67 -1.81 3.51
N MET A 253 12.59 -1.76 4.30
CA MET A 253 11.73 -0.57 4.39
C MET A 253 12.52 0.62 4.91
N LEU A 254 13.30 0.43 5.98
CA LEU A 254 14.14 1.48 6.57
C LEU A 254 15.24 1.97 5.63
N GLN A 255 15.73 1.12 4.71
CA GLN A 255 16.74 1.49 3.72
C GLN A 255 16.16 2.19 2.50
N LEU A 256 15.01 1.70 2.01
CA LEU A 256 14.49 2.08 0.69
C LEU A 256 13.37 3.13 0.75
N LEU A 257 12.59 3.17 1.82
CA LEU A 257 11.47 4.13 1.94
C LEU A 257 11.92 5.40 2.64
N ASP A 258 11.60 6.53 2.04
CA ASP A 258 11.82 7.87 2.59
C ASP A 258 10.78 8.18 3.68
N TRP A 259 9.60 7.54 3.61
CA TRP A 259 8.55 7.71 4.59
C TRP A 259 7.73 6.42 4.84
N ILE A 260 7.47 6.11 6.11
CA ILE A 260 6.55 5.03 6.52
C ILE A 260 5.48 5.65 7.41
N GLY A 261 4.37 6.06 6.80
CA GLY A 261 3.28 6.70 7.52
C GLY A 261 2.35 5.70 8.21
N THR A 262 1.45 6.23 9.05
CA THR A 262 0.39 5.44 9.68
C THR A 262 -0.98 6.00 9.34
N THR A 263 -1.98 5.12 9.25
CA THR A 263 -3.36 5.50 8.93
C THR A 263 -3.94 6.46 9.98
N GLU A 264 -3.59 6.25 11.25
CA GLU A 264 -4.07 7.04 12.39
C GLU A 264 -3.50 8.47 12.38
N ARG A 265 -2.33 8.66 11.77
CA ARG A 265 -1.68 9.96 11.61
C ARG A 265 -1.71 10.46 10.17
N LEU A 266 -2.54 9.86 9.30
CA LEU A 266 -2.62 10.23 7.89
C LEU A 266 -2.87 11.74 7.74
N SER A 267 -3.90 12.26 8.40
CA SER A 267 -4.28 13.69 8.31
C SER A 267 -3.30 14.66 8.99
N ASN A 268 -2.55 14.21 9.99
CA ASN A 268 -1.66 15.09 10.76
C ASN A 268 -0.22 15.07 10.25
N ASP A 269 0.17 13.97 9.59
CA ASP A 269 1.55 13.75 9.20
C ASP A 269 1.71 13.57 7.69
N THR A 270 1.18 12.47 7.14
CA THR A 270 1.46 12.11 5.75
C THR A 270 0.79 13.06 4.75
N LEU A 271 -0.47 13.47 4.99
CA LEU A 271 -1.18 14.35 4.07
C LEU A 271 -0.55 15.76 4.01
N PRO A 272 -0.22 16.43 5.13
CA PRO A 272 0.53 17.69 5.09
C PRO A 272 1.89 17.57 4.39
N LEU A 273 2.62 16.47 4.66
CA LEU A 273 3.88 16.19 3.97
C LEU A 273 3.70 16.10 2.45
N LEU A 274 2.71 15.32 1.99
CA LEU A 274 2.40 15.18 0.57
C LEU A 274 1.94 16.50 -0.05
N SER A 275 1.15 17.31 0.67
CA SER A 275 0.76 18.66 0.22
C SER A 275 1.98 19.53 -0.07
N ARG A 276 3.00 19.50 0.80
CA ARG A 276 4.26 20.25 0.60
C ARG A 276 5.08 19.70 -0.58
N LEU A 277 5.21 18.37 -0.68
CA LEU A 277 5.98 17.73 -1.75
C LEU A 277 5.38 17.95 -3.14
N LEU A 278 4.06 17.94 -3.22
CA LEU A 278 3.31 18.06 -4.48
C LEU A 278 2.95 19.51 -4.83
N ASN A 279 3.37 20.47 -4.02
CA ASN A 279 3.00 21.88 -4.14
C ASN A 279 1.48 22.07 -4.31
N LEU A 280 0.69 21.37 -3.49
CA LEU A 280 -0.77 21.52 -3.56
C LEU A 280 -1.17 22.92 -3.10
N PRO A 281 -2.27 23.48 -3.64
CA PRO A 281 -2.77 24.79 -3.22
C PRO A 281 -2.96 24.87 -1.70
N GLU A 282 -2.66 26.01 -1.09
CA GLU A 282 -2.82 26.20 0.37
C GLU A 282 -4.26 25.95 0.85
N ASN A 283 -5.24 26.15 -0.03
CA ASN A 283 -6.66 25.89 0.24
C ASN A 283 -7.09 24.45 -0.10
N HIS A 284 -6.18 23.55 -0.47
CA HIS A 284 -6.49 22.16 -0.72
C HIS A 284 -7.04 21.50 0.54
N THR A 285 -8.23 20.92 0.43
CA THR A 285 -8.86 20.15 1.50
C THR A 285 -8.83 18.67 1.18
N TRP A 286 -8.13 17.90 2.01
CA TRP A 286 -8.14 16.45 1.90
C TRP A 286 -9.51 15.88 2.29
N ILE A 287 -10.24 15.34 1.31
CA ILE A 287 -11.52 14.67 1.55
C ILE A 287 -11.25 13.27 2.10
N ASN A 288 -11.71 13.01 3.33
CA ASN A 288 -11.55 11.71 3.94
C ASN A 288 -12.59 10.72 3.40
N HIS A 289 -12.18 9.88 2.46
CA HIS A 289 -13.02 8.83 1.88
C HIS A 289 -13.14 7.63 2.82
N LYS A 290 -13.73 7.85 4.00
CA LYS A 290 -14.12 6.75 4.89
C LYS A 290 -15.27 6.00 4.25
N VAL A 291 -15.12 4.68 4.08
CA VAL A 291 -16.27 3.81 3.77
C VAL A 291 -17.21 3.89 4.96
N SER A 292 -18.36 4.53 4.77
CA SER A 292 -19.36 4.71 5.83
C SER A 292 -19.76 3.36 6.41
N LYS A 293 -19.72 3.25 7.75
CA LYS A 293 -20.15 2.06 8.49
C LYS A 293 -21.63 1.73 8.26
N THR A 294 -22.44 2.72 7.88
CA THR A 294 -23.90 2.62 7.79
C THR A 294 -24.43 2.54 6.36
N ALA A 295 -23.63 2.93 5.35
CA ALA A 295 -24.11 3.13 3.98
C ALA A 295 -24.53 1.85 3.23
N GLN A 296 -24.49 0.67 3.85
CA GLN A 296 -24.77 -0.59 3.16
C GLN A 296 -25.78 -1.50 3.89
N GLY A 297 -26.35 -1.10 5.03
CA GLY A 297 -27.23 -1.98 5.81
C GLY A 297 -26.55 -3.28 6.28
N VAL A 298 -25.22 -3.30 6.25
CA VAL A 298 -24.40 -4.45 6.63
C VAL A 298 -24.05 -4.30 8.11
N ASN A 299 -24.32 -5.34 8.91
CA ASN A 299 -23.87 -5.41 10.30
C ASN A 299 -22.34 -5.29 10.33
N TYR A 300 -21.85 -4.15 10.81
CA TYR A 300 -20.43 -3.90 10.98
C TYR A 300 -19.91 -4.58 12.25
N PHE A 301 -18.73 -5.18 12.19
CA PHE A 301 -18.05 -5.78 13.35
C PHE A 301 -16.91 -4.88 13.83
N GLY A 302 -17.05 -4.23 14.98
CA GLY A 302 -16.08 -3.29 15.54
C GLY A 302 -15.44 -3.76 16.85
N LYS A 303 -14.61 -2.88 17.43
CA LYS A 303 -13.94 -3.11 18.72
C LYS A 303 -14.97 -3.28 19.85
N GLU A 304 -16.12 -2.62 19.73
CA GLU A 304 -17.28 -2.73 20.62
C GLU A 304 -17.90 -4.14 20.68
N ASN A 305 -17.57 -5.03 19.73
CA ASN A 305 -18.12 -6.38 19.66
C ASN A 305 -17.20 -7.45 20.26
N VAL A 306 -16.06 -7.07 20.86
CA VAL A 306 -15.08 -8.01 21.42
C VAL A 306 -14.75 -7.65 22.88
N THR A 307 -14.28 -8.63 23.64
CA THR A 307 -13.79 -8.41 25.01
C THR A 307 -12.36 -7.85 25.00
N GLU A 308 -11.94 -7.25 26.10
CA GLU A 308 -10.56 -6.77 26.27
C GLU A 308 -9.54 -7.90 26.08
N ALA A 309 -9.84 -9.11 26.57
CA ALA A 309 -8.98 -10.28 26.38
C ALA A 309 -8.75 -10.62 24.90
N VAL A 310 -9.76 -10.45 24.05
CA VAL A 310 -9.61 -10.64 22.60
C VAL A 310 -8.78 -9.53 21.97
N LEU A 311 -8.93 -8.27 22.43
CA LEU A 311 -8.11 -7.16 21.95
C LEU A 311 -6.63 -7.36 22.28
N GLU A 312 -6.33 -7.83 23.50
CA GLU A 312 -4.97 -8.13 23.92
C GLU A 312 -4.40 -9.32 23.15
N TRP A 313 -5.18 -10.40 22.93
CA TRP A 313 -4.76 -11.52 22.08
C TRP A 313 -4.43 -11.08 20.64
N ILE A 314 -5.26 -10.22 20.04
CA ILE A 314 -4.99 -9.67 18.70
C ILE A 314 -3.63 -8.97 18.68
N LYS A 315 -3.38 -8.12 19.68
CA LYS A 315 -2.21 -7.26 19.73
C LYS A 315 -0.93 -8.03 20.05
N HIS A 316 -0.98 -8.95 21.01
CA HIS A 316 0.19 -9.59 21.58
C HIS A 316 0.49 -10.97 21.00
N ASP A 317 -0.51 -11.70 20.51
CA ASP A 317 -0.31 -13.04 19.95
C ASP A 317 -0.48 -13.04 18.43
N MET A 318 -1.60 -12.49 17.93
CA MET A 318 -1.96 -12.59 16.51
C MET A 318 -1.13 -11.65 15.62
N SER A 319 -0.88 -10.43 16.09
CA SER A 319 -0.26 -9.35 15.33
C SER A 319 1.03 -8.84 15.99
N LEU A 320 1.77 -9.71 16.67
CA LEU A 320 3.01 -9.32 17.35
C LEU A 320 4.04 -8.65 16.42
N MET A 321 4.26 -9.22 15.23
CA MET A 321 5.22 -8.67 14.26
C MET A 321 4.70 -7.37 13.64
N ASP A 322 3.42 -7.32 13.29
CA ASP A 322 2.78 -6.10 12.79
C ASP A 322 2.81 -4.97 13.83
N THR A 323 2.71 -5.30 15.12
CA THR A 323 2.81 -4.35 16.23
C THR A 323 4.21 -3.73 16.30
N GLY A 324 5.26 -4.55 16.22
CA GLY A 324 6.64 -4.05 16.17
C GLY A 324 6.89 -3.15 14.95
N LEU A 325 6.45 -3.59 13.77
CA LEU A 325 6.55 -2.83 12.53
C LEU A 325 5.81 -1.47 12.61
N TYR A 326 4.59 -1.49 13.16
CA TYR A 326 3.77 -0.28 13.34
C TYR A 326 4.40 0.71 14.33
N GLN A 327 4.86 0.21 15.49
CA GLN A 327 5.49 1.04 16.51
C GLN A 327 6.76 1.70 15.97
N MET A 328 7.60 0.95 15.27
CA MET A 328 8.78 1.48 14.59
C MET A 328 8.41 2.64 13.66
N ALA A 329 7.39 2.47 12.82
CA ALA A 329 6.96 3.53 11.90
C ALA A 329 6.43 4.76 12.66
N ARG A 330 5.54 4.54 13.65
CA ARG A 330 4.93 5.61 14.46
C ARG A 330 5.96 6.45 15.20
N ASP A 331 6.97 5.81 15.76
CA ASP A 331 7.95 6.46 16.63
C ASP A 331 9.02 7.17 15.81
N ARG A 332 9.40 6.63 14.64
CA ARG A 332 10.43 7.18 13.77
C ARG A 332 9.95 8.24 12.78
N TYR A 333 8.74 8.10 12.24
CA TYR A 333 8.23 8.98 11.19
C TYR A 333 7.18 9.92 11.79
N ARG A 334 7.63 11.15 12.08
CA ARG A 334 6.78 12.26 12.53
C ARG A 334 6.98 13.46 11.63
N TYR A 335 5.88 14.07 11.21
CA TYR A 335 5.93 15.33 10.49
C TYR A 335 5.75 16.47 11.49
N ASP A 336 6.84 17.20 11.74
CA ASP A 336 6.81 18.40 12.55
C ASP A 336 6.73 19.59 11.59
N ALA A 337 5.56 20.23 11.50
CA ALA A 337 5.29 21.36 10.59
C ALA A 337 6.09 22.64 10.93
N VAL A 338 7.02 22.58 11.88
CA VAL A 338 7.73 23.73 12.44
C VAL A 338 8.93 24.11 11.56
N HIS A 339 8.74 24.35 10.25
CA HIS A 339 9.76 24.98 9.37
C HIS A 339 9.14 25.62 8.12
#